data_AF-A0AAW4NBD0-F1
#
_entry.id   AF-A0AAW4NBD0-F1
#
_cell.length_a   1.000
_cell.length_b   1.000
_cell.length_c   1.000
_cell.angle_alpha   90.00
_cell.angle_beta   90.00
_cell.angle_gamma   90.00
#
_symmetry.space_group_name_H-M   'P 1'
#
loop_
_entity.id
_entity.type
_entity.pdbx_description
1 polymer ?
#
loop_
_entity_poly.entity_id
_entity_poly.type
_entity_poly.pdbx_seq_one_letter_code
_entity_poly.pdbx_strand_id
1 'polypeptide(L)'
;MIPVNITNILSKTAEWKDEEIATLCDFFNKDNRAITDEEWMEGFQGISQKVIGKSPNEKIAQLMSDVASSFHESSPRSFFPYQQMTHDCAIASLMVKKKEDFLKYVQAHLYNAMAQITPDSTNQSMDYYSFRGITSYSINEITNEQISLAHPRSFNDPLDTLLNWRISNEIKNFSGKSLEEQEFILQLKKATEHIKMRCLIGAKKKAGDNLTDVYVEDLPVLMWSHYANSHKGMCVKYRFKKDFFKEYMVGSKELLFICPVIYEEKIQQAGNQKLLMGNELLIKSKDWEYENEKRMIFYSMPDASGDIKSNVSEFPMLDCKGAIQSIYLGVKCSDADVRLVEKAIGDKDIQLFKMEIDSNNPTRLKPIRIG
;
A
#
# COMPACT_ATOMS: atom_id res chain seq x y z
N MET A 1 -11.37 -19.35 26.10
CA MET A 1 -10.77 -20.66 25.81
C MET A 1 -11.72 -21.46 24.96
N ILE A 2 -11.19 -22.12 23.93
CA ILE A 2 -11.95 -23.03 23.07
C ILE A 2 -12.58 -24.14 23.92
N PRO A 3 -13.89 -24.44 23.77
CA PRO A 3 -14.56 -25.52 24.49
C PRO A 3 -13.93 -26.90 24.24
N VAL A 4 -13.91 -27.76 25.25
CA VAL A 4 -13.28 -29.09 25.20
C VAL A 4 -13.82 -29.95 24.05
N ASN A 5 -15.12 -29.87 23.75
CA ASN A 5 -15.70 -30.61 22.63
C ASN A 5 -15.11 -30.16 21.27
N ILE A 6 -14.81 -28.87 21.10
CA ILE A 6 -14.19 -28.33 19.89
C ILE A 6 -12.72 -28.76 19.81
N THR A 7 -11.97 -28.64 20.91
CA THR A 7 -10.58 -29.12 20.99
C THR A 7 -10.48 -30.63 20.68
N ASN A 8 -11.43 -31.42 21.17
CA ASN A 8 -11.51 -32.85 20.88
C ASN A 8 -11.77 -33.16 19.41
N ILE A 9 -12.53 -32.32 18.69
CA ILE A 9 -12.71 -32.46 17.24
C ILE A 9 -11.42 -32.09 16.51
N LEU A 10 -10.86 -30.91 16.81
CA LEU A 10 -9.67 -30.37 16.14
C LEU A 10 -8.45 -31.31 16.23
N SER A 11 -8.30 -32.01 17.35
CA SER A 11 -7.19 -32.94 17.63
C SER A 11 -7.32 -34.34 17.00
N LYS A 12 -8.49 -34.71 16.43
CA LYS A 12 -8.66 -36.02 15.79
C LYS A 12 -7.66 -36.19 14.66
N THR A 13 -7.14 -37.39 14.44
CA THR A 13 -6.28 -37.68 13.27
C THR A 13 -7.10 -38.12 12.05
N ALA A 14 -8.18 -38.88 12.29
CA ALA A 14 -9.14 -39.33 11.27
C ALA A 14 -9.85 -38.16 10.55
N GLU A 15 -10.48 -38.47 9.42
CA GLU A 15 -11.38 -37.53 8.75
C GLU A 15 -12.56 -37.16 9.66
N TRP A 16 -12.98 -35.90 9.60
CA TRP A 16 -14.12 -35.43 10.36
C TRP A 16 -15.43 -35.84 9.69
N LYS A 17 -16.38 -36.26 10.53
CA LYS A 17 -17.76 -36.53 10.12
C LYS A 17 -18.49 -35.23 9.84
N ASP A 18 -19.59 -35.31 9.08
CA ASP A 18 -20.41 -34.14 8.76
C ASP A 18 -20.96 -33.43 10.01
N GLU A 19 -21.32 -34.19 11.05
CA GLU A 19 -21.76 -33.65 12.35
C GLU A 19 -20.66 -32.85 13.06
N GLU A 20 -19.40 -33.27 12.90
CA GLU A 20 -18.25 -32.61 13.52
C GLU A 20 -17.91 -31.32 12.77
N ILE A 21 -17.96 -31.35 11.43
CA ILE A 21 -17.82 -30.15 10.59
C ILE A 21 -18.93 -29.15 10.94
N ALA A 22 -20.19 -29.60 11.05
CA ALA A 22 -21.31 -28.75 11.45
C ALA A 22 -21.09 -28.13 12.84
N THR A 23 -20.60 -28.92 13.80
CA THR A 23 -20.25 -28.43 15.14
C THR A 23 -19.17 -27.34 15.11
N LEU A 24 -18.16 -27.48 14.24
CA LEU A 24 -17.15 -26.45 14.02
C LEU A 24 -17.74 -25.20 13.35
N CYS A 25 -18.56 -25.36 12.31
CA CYS A 25 -19.25 -24.24 11.65
C CYS A 25 -20.09 -23.44 12.66
N ASP A 26 -20.88 -24.14 13.48
CA ASP A 26 -21.71 -23.50 14.50
C ASP A 26 -20.84 -22.75 15.51
N PHE A 27 -19.75 -23.36 15.98
CA PHE A 27 -18.84 -22.71 16.92
C PHE A 27 -18.27 -21.40 16.37
N PHE A 28 -17.88 -21.37 15.10
CA PHE A 28 -17.33 -20.19 14.41
C PHE A 28 -18.38 -19.35 13.70
N ASN A 29 -19.67 -19.51 14.00
CA ASN A 29 -20.69 -18.63 13.44
C ASN A 29 -20.67 -17.28 14.16
N LYS A 30 -20.82 -16.18 13.40
CA LYS A 30 -20.84 -14.80 13.91
C LYS A 30 -21.91 -14.51 14.96
N ASP A 31 -22.99 -15.29 14.96
CA ASP A 31 -24.14 -15.10 15.86
C ASP A 31 -23.94 -15.80 17.23
N ASN A 32 -22.82 -16.50 17.43
CA ASN A 32 -22.47 -17.11 18.70
C ASN A 32 -21.68 -16.16 19.61
N ARG A 33 -21.47 -16.59 20.87
CA ARG A 33 -20.77 -15.85 21.94
C ARG A 33 -19.56 -15.07 21.42
N ALA A 34 -19.20 -13.96 22.06
CA ALA A 34 -17.96 -13.25 21.75
C ALA A 34 -16.75 -14.21 21.77
N ILE A 35 -16.22 -14.53 20.59
CA ILE A 35 -15.02 -15.32 20.39
C ILE A 35 -13.87 -14.33 20.27
N THR A 36 -12.82 -14.53 21.06
CA THR A 36 -11.62 -13.69 21.01
C THR A 36 -10.81 -13.98 19.74
N ASP A 37 -10.03 -13.01 19.25
CA ASP A 37 -9.13 -13.20 18.10
C ASP A 37 -8.15 -14.37 18.31
N GLU A 38 -7.73 -14.62 19.55
CA GLU A 38 -6.89 -15.77 19.92
C GLU A 38 -7.62 -17.10 19.74
N GLU A 39 -8.88 -17.21 20.20
CA GLU A 39 -9.70 -18.41 20.01
C GLU A 39 -10.00 -18.67 18.53
N TRP A 40 -10.24 -17.61 17.75
CA TRP A 40 -10.37 -17.71 16.29
C TRP A 40 -9.11 -18.28 15.65
N MET A 41 -7.95 -17.73 16.01
CA MET A 41 -6.67 -18.15 15.43
C MET A 41 -6.28 -19.57 15.84
N GLU A 42 -6.38 -19.92 17.13
CA GLU A 42 -6.11 -21.27 17.62
C GLU A 42 -7.02 -22.30 16.92
N GLY A 43 -8.31 -21.96 16.82
CA GLY A 43 -9.31 -22.79 16.17
C GLY A 43 -9.07 -22.97 14.68
N PHE A 44 -8.82 -21.87 13.96
CA PHE A 44 -8.53 -21.88 12.54
C PHE A 44 -7.23 -22.63 12.23
N GLN A 45 -6.17 -22.45 13.03
CA GLN A 45 -4.92 -23.21 12.89
C GLN A 45 -5.15 -24.72 13.02
N GLY A 46 -6.00 -25.14 13.95
CA GLY A 46 -6.41 -26.54 14.07
C GLY A 46 -7.07 -27.09 12.79
N ILE A 47 -7.87 -26.26 12.11
CA ILE A 47 -8.47 -26.59 10.81
C ILE A 47 -7.41 -26.60 9.70
N SER A 48 -6.56 -25.57 9.60
CA SER A 48 -5.49 -25.48 8.60
C SER A 48 -4.55 -26.69 8.63
N GLN A 49 -4.19 -27.19 9.81
CA GLN A 49 -3.33 -28.38 9.97
C GLN A 49 -3.95 -29.69 9.43
N LYS A 50 -5.27 -29.71 9.18
CA LYS A 50 -5.95 -30.82 8.49
C LYS A 50 -5.86 -30.75 6.99
N VAL A 51 -5.57 -29.57 6.45
CA VAL A 51 -5.66 -29.27 5.03
C VAL A 51 -4.29 -29.11 4.39
N ILE A 52 -3.45 -28.23 4.95
CA ILE A 52 -2.18 -27.83 4.34
C ILE A 52 -1.20 -29.00 4.37
N GLY A 53 -0.67 -29.36 3.19
CA GLY A 53 0.26 -30.48 3.02
C GLY A 53 -0.39 -31.87 3.09
N LYS A 54 -1.73 -31.95 3.02
CA LYS A 54 -2.51 -33.20 3.00
C LYS A 54 -3.40 -33.26 1.75
N SER A 55 -4.37 -34.16 1.69
CA SER A 55 -5.38 -34.21 0.62
C SER A 55 -6.74 -33.75 1.19
N PRO A 56 -6.98 -32.43 1.34
CA PRO A 56 -8.25 -31.93 1.85
C PRO A 56 -9.40 -32.28 0.91
N ASN A 57 -10.59 -32.48 1.48
CA ASN A 57 -11.82 -32.52 0.71
C ASN A 57 -12.47 -31.12 0.66
N GLU A 58 -13.42 -30.95 -0.25
CA GLU A 58 -14.10 -29.67 -0.47
C GLU A 58 -14.86 -29.14 0.76
N LYS A 59 -15.35 -30.03 1.64
CA LYS A 59 -16.09 -29.64 2.86
C LYS A 59 -15.19 -28.92 3.85
N ILE A 60 -13.95 -29.39 4.03
CA ILE A 60 -13.00 -28.76 4.95
C ILE A 60 -12.50 -27.42 4.38
N ALA A 61 -12.25 -27.35 3.06
CA ALA A 61 -11.92 -26.08 2.41
C ALA A 61 -13.07 -25.05 2.54
N GLN A 62 -14.33 -25.51 2.43
CA GLN A 62 -15.50 -24.66 2.67
C GLN A 62 -15.58 -24.18 4.12
N LEU A 63 -15.38 -25.08 5.10
CA LEU A 63 -15.31 -24.71 6.51
C LEU A 63 -14.26 -23.62 6.76
N MET A 64 -13.04 -23.75 6.21
CA MET A 64 -12.01 -22.71 6.34
C MET A 64 -12.50 -21.36 5.80
N SER A 65 -13.12 -21.36 4.63
CA SER A 65 -13.70 -20.16 4.01
C SER A 65 -14.77 -19.51 4.89
N ASP A 66 -15.67 -20.31 5.47
CA ASP A 66 -16.77 -19.84 6.31
C ASP A 66 -16.26 -19.24 7.64
N VAL A 67 -15.27 -19.91 8.25
CA VAL A 67 -14.59 -19.44 9.47
C VAL A 67 -13.84 -18.13 9.20
N ALA A 68 -13.06 -18.05 8.12
CA ALA A 68 -12.34 -16.83 7.76
C ALA A 68 -13.29 -15.66 7.48
N SER A 69 -14.41 -15.92 6.79
CA SER A 69 -15.42 -14.90 6.51
C SER A 69 -16.10 -14.40 7.79
N SER A 70 -16.49 -15.32 8.68
CA SER A 70 -17.11 -14.99 9.96
C SER A 70 -16.15 -14.23 10.89
N PHE A 71 -14.85 -14.57 10.87
CA PHE A 71 -13.81 -13.81 11.55
C PHE A 71 -13.73 -12.37 11.01
N HIS A 72 -13.68 -12.19 9.69
CA HIS A 72 -13.59 -10.87 9.08
C HIS A 72 -14.82 -10.00 9.37
N GLU A 73 -16.01 -10.58 9.39
CA GLU A 73 -17.24 -9.86 9.77
C GLU A 73 -17.22 -9.44 11.25
N SER A 74 -16.70 -10.30 12.13
CA SER A 74 -16.67 -10.06 13.57
C SER A 74 -15.54 -9.10 14.00
N SER A 75 -14.37 -9.24 13.39
CA SER A 75 -13.13 -8.53 13.72
C SER A 75 -12.49 -7.91 12.46
N PRO A 76 -13.18 -6.99 11.75
CA PRO A 76 -12.74 -6.51 10.42
C PRO A 76 -11.44 -5.72 10.43
N ARG A 77 -10.93 -5.30 11.59
CA ARG A 77 -9.65 -4.58 11.74
C ARG A 77 -8.53 -5.45 12.29
N SER A 78 -8.79 -6.73 12.54
CA SER A 78 -7.79 -7.71 12.96
C SER A 78 -7.05 -8.25 11.73
N PHE A 79 -6.33 -7.35 11.07
CA PHE A 79 -5.80 -7.59 9.73
C PHE A 79 -4.75 -8.69 9.66
N PHE A 80 -3.85 -8.78 10.65
CA PHE A 80 -2.77 -9.78 10.66
C PHE A 80 -3.32 -11.22 10.78
N PRO A 81 -4.18 -11.54 11.76
CA PRO A 81 -4.92 -12.80 11.79
C PRO A 81 -5.63 -13.13 10.47
N TYR A 82 -6.37 -12.17 9.91
CA TYR A 82 -7.12 -12.42 8.69
C TYR A 82 -6.21 -12.61 7.46
N GLN A 83 -5.08 -11.93 7.40
CA GLN A 83 -4.07 -12.13 6.36
C GLN A 83 -3.52 -13.58 6.39
N GLN A 84 -3.29 -14.15 7.58
CA GLN A 84 -2.89 -15.54 7.73
C GLN A 84 -4.01 -16.48 7.27
N MET A 85 -5.25 -16.23 7.69
CA MET A 85 -6.40 -17.05 7.30
C MET A 85 -6.62 -17.07 5.78
N THR A 86 -6.51 -15.90 5.13
CA THR A 86 -6.68 -15.77 3.68
C THR A 86 -5.57 -16.49 2.90
N HIS A 87 -4.32 -16.51 3.42
CA HIS A 87 -3.26 -17.33 2.83
C HIS A 87 -3.65 -18.83 2.84
N ASP A 88 -4.00 -19.36 3.99
CA ASP A 88 -4.33 -20.77 4.17
C ASP A 88 -5.58 -21.17 3.36
N CYS A 89 -6.59 -20.28 3.30
CA CYS A 89 -7.78 -20.48 2.46
C CYS A 89 -7.43 -20.50 0.97
N ALA A 90 -6.46 -19.71 0.52
CA ALA A 90 -6.00 -19.74 -0.87
C ALA A 90 -5.39 -21.12 -1.20
N ILE A 91 -4.45 -21.59 -0.39
CA ILE A 91 -3.81 -22.89 -0.56
C ILE A 91 -4.87 -24.00 -0.57
N ALA A 92 -5.76 -24.04 0.42
CA ALA A 92 -6.85 -25.00 0.51
C ALA A 92 -7.72 -25.01 -0.75
N SER A 93 -8.12 -23.84 -1.24
CA SER A 93 -8.96 -23.67 -2.43
C SER A 93 -8.30 -24.23 -3.69
N LEU A 94 -7.00 -23.98 -3.84
CA LEU A 94 -6.23 -24.49 -4.98
C LEU A 94 -6.11 -26.02 -4.95
N MET A 95 -5.87 -26.61 -3.77
CA MET A 95 -5.80 -28.07 -3.59
C MET A 95 -7.10 -28.77 -3.98
N VAL A 96 -8.26 -28.16 -3.69
CA VAL A 96 -9.59 -28.66 -4.10
C VAL A 96 -10.04 -28.14 -5.47
N LYS A 97 -9.12 -27.58 -6.28
CA LYS A 97 -9.35 -27.12 -7.66
C LYS A 97 -10.39 -25.99 -7.81
N LYS A 98 -10.65 -25.22 -6.74
CA LYS A 98 -11.50 -24.01 -6.77
C LYS A 98 -10.66 -22.78 -7.08
N LYS A 99 -10.34 -22.58 -8.37
CA LYS A 99 -9.44 -21.51 -8.83
C LYS A 99 -9.94 -20.09 -8.53
N GLU A 100 -11.25 -19.84 -8.65
CA GLU A 100 -11.84 -18.52 -8.37
C GLU A 100 -11.68 -18.14 -6.90
N ASP A 101 -11.95 -19.08 -5.99
CA ASP A 101 -11.75 -18.88 -4.55
C ASP A 101 -10.27 -18.68 -4.21
N PHE A 102 -9.37 -19.45 -4.83
CA PHE A 102 -7.93 -19.25 -4.68
C PHE A 102 -7.50 -17.81 -5.04
N LEU A 103 -7.94 -17.29 -6.20
CA LEU A 103 -7.61 -15.93 -6.62
C LEU A 103 -8.24 -14.88 -5.69
N LYS A 104 -9.49 -15.07 -5.28
CA LYS A 104 -10.17 -14.21 -4.29
C LYS A 104 -9.36 -14.11 -3.00
N TYR A 105 -8.85 -15.23 -2.49
CA TYR A 105 -8.09 -15.26 -1.25
C TYR A 105 -6.68 -14.68 -1.37
N VAL A 106 -6.01 -14.84 -2.52
CA VAL A 106 -4.73 -14.14 -2.80
C VAL A 106 -4.93 -12.61 -2.81
N GLN A 107 -6.01 -12.13 -3.44
CA GLN A 107 -6.35 -10.71 -3.47
C GLN A 107 -6.68 -10.19 -2.07
N ALA A 108 -7.49 -10.93 -1.31
CA ALA A 108 -7.83 -10.59 0.08
C ALA A 108 -6.58 -10.55 0.98
N HIS A 109 -5.64 -11.48 0.79
CA HIS A 109 -4.37 -11.50 1.52
C HIS A 109 -3.57 -10.20 1.30
N LEU A 110 -3.38 -9.79 0.04
CA LEU A 110 -2.66 -8.54 -0.27
C LEU A 110 -3.43 -7.31 0.19
N TYR A 111 -4.74 -7.24 -0.04
CA TYR A 111 -5.57 -6.14 0.42
C TYR A 111 -5.46 -5.93 1.93
N ASN A 112 -5.51 -7.03 2.70
CA ASN A 112 -5.35 -6.94 4.15
C ASN A 112 -3.93 -6.57 4.54
N ALA A 113 -2.90 -7.08 3.86
CA ALA A 113 -1.52 -6.63 4.07
C ALA A 113 -1.36 -5.10 3.93
N MET A 114 -2.07 -4.51 2.96
CA MET A 114 -2.10 -3.07 2.72
C MET A 114 -2.99 -2.33 3.72
N ALA A 115 -4.10 -2.93 4.15
CA ALA A 115 -5.01 -2.32 5.11
C ALA A 115 -4.36 -2.15 6.50
N GLN A 116 -3.41 -3.02 6.89
CA GLN A 116 -2.77 -2.96 8.22
C GLN A 116 -1.93 -1.70 8.44
N ILE A 117 -1.47 -1.05 7.37
CA ILE A 117 -0.69 0.19 7.46
C ILE A 117 -1.56 1.45 7.41
N THR A 118 -2.88 1.29 7.18
CA THR A 118 -3.82 2.42 7.17
C THR A 118 -4.00 3.12 8.52
N PRO A 119 -3.91 2.45 9.70
CA PRO A 119 -3.95 3.14 10.99
C PRO A 119 -2.80 4.14 11.18
N ASP A 120 -1.64 3.88 10.56
CA ASP A 120 -0.48 4.78 10.59
C ASP A 120 -0.56 5.89 9.53
N SER A 121 -1.67 5.95 8.77
CA SER A 121 -1.84 6.95 7.73
C SER A 121 -1.92 8.35 8.32
N THR A 122 -1.16 9.24 7.69
CA THR A 122 -1.15 10.68 7.97
C THR A 122 -2.07 11.38 6.99
N ASN A 123 -3.31 10.91 6.83
CA ASN A 123 -4.35 11.50 5.96
C ASN A 123 -4.83 12.89 6.47
N GLN A 124 -3.97 13.61 7.18
CA GLN A 124 -4.25 14.88 7.85
C GLN A 124 -4.00 16.07 6.91
N SER A 125 -4.61 17.21 7.26
CA SER A 125 -4.42 18.48 6.57
C SER A 125 -3.02 19.06 6.84
N MET A 126 -2.02 18.57 6.12
CA MET A 126 -0.75 19.26 5.94
C MET A 126 -0.50 19.50 4.46
N ASP A 127 0.48 20.34 4.18
CA ASP A 127 0.96 20.52 2.82
C ASP A 127 1.89 19.36 2.44
N TYR A 128 1.86 19.01 1.17
CA TYR A 128 2.74 18.02 0.57
C TYR A 128 3.43 18.62 -0.64
N TYR A 129 4.73 18.37 -0.77
CA TYR A 129 5.51 18.82 -1.92
C TYR A 129 5.85 17.65 -2.84
N SER A 130 5.84 17.87 -4.15
CA SER A 130 6.18 16.87 -5.15
C SER A 130 7.04 17.47 -6.27
N PHE A 131 8.26 16.97 -6.43
CA PHE A 131 9.21 17.44 -7.43
C PHE A 131 9.02 16.70 -8.75
N ARG A 132 9.05 17.46 -9.86
CA ARG A 132 8.72 16.97 -11.20
C ARG A 132 9.52 17.70 -12.26
N GLY A 133 9.85 17.02 -13.35
CA GLY A 133 10.17 17.67 -14.62
C GLY A 133 8.93 18.33 -15.23
N ILE A 134 9.14 19.35 -16.08
CA ILE A 134 8.08 19.94 -16.90
C ILE A 134 8.01 19.12 -18.19
N THR A 135 6.92 18.38 -18.34
CA THR A 135 6.64 17.47 -19.46
C THR A 135 5.17 17.59 -19.83
N SER A 136 4.77 17.07 -20.98
CA SER A 136 3.33 17.02 -21.35
C SER A 136 2.48 16.35 -20.27
N TYR A 137 2.98 15.31 -19.61
CA TYR A 137 2.29 14.63 -18.51
C TYR A 137 2.10 15.51 -17.28
N SER A 138 3.15 16.22 -16.83
CA SER A 138 3.02 17.11 -15.65
C SER A 138 2.25 18.39 -15.95
N ILE A 139 2.25 18.87 -17.19
CA ILE A 139 1.38 19.95 -17.65
C ILE A 139 -0.10 19.51 -17.65
N ASN A 140 -0.39 18.30 -18.12
CA ASN A 140 -1.75 17.75 -18.10
C ASN A 140 -2.30 17.59 -16.67
N GLU A 141 -1.45 17.21 -15.71
CA GLU A 141 -1.84 17.18 -14.29
C GLU A 141 -2.29 18.52 -13.75
N ILE A 142 -1.56 19.60 -14.05
CA ILE A 142 -1.92 20.95 -13.61
C ILE A 142 -3.21 21.39 -14.32
N THR A 143 -3.31 21.08 -15.61
CA THR A 143 -4.45 21.47 -16.44
C THR A 143 -5.75 20.84 -15.95
N ASN A 144 -5.70 19.55 -15.60
CA ASN A 144 -6.87 18.75 -15.18
C ASN A 144 -7.01 18.64 -13.66
N GLU A 145 -6.09 19.22 -12.88
CA GLU A 145 -5.96 19.05 -11.43
C GLU A 145 -5.96 17.59 -11.00
N GLN A 146 -4.99 16.86 -11.53
CA GLN A 146 -4.80 15.43 -11.31
C GLN A 146 -3.43 15.14 -10.71
N ILE A 147 -3.33 14.02 -10.01
CA ILE A 147 -2.05 13.49 -9.50
C ILE A 147 -1.78 12.12 -10.11
N SER A 148 -0.67 11.97 -10.83
CA SER A 148 -0.21 10.67 -11.33
C SER A 148 0.37 9.83 -10.22
N LEU A 149 0.04 8.54 -10.24
CA LEU A 149 0.75 7.52 -9.48
C LEU A 149 1.55 6.64 -10.45
N ALA A 150 2.51 5.89 -9.92
CA ALA A 150 3.31 4.96 -10.70
C ALA A 150 3.55 3.65 -9.94
N HIS A 151 3.84 2.57 -10.65
CA HIS A 151 4.23 1.31 -9.98
C HIS A 151 5.57 1.51 -9.23
N PRO A 152 5.75 0.91 -8.03
CA PRO A 152 7.02 0.97 -7.27
C PRO A 152 8.30 0.62 -8.05
N ARG A 153 8.19 -0.01 -9.23
CA ARG A 153 9.34 -0.41 -10.06
C ARG A 153 9.89 0.73 -10.91
N SER A 154 9.13 1.81 -11.07
CA SER A 154 9.55 2.98 -11.82
C SER A 154 10.32 3.97 -10.95
N PHE A 155 10.63 3.61 -9.70
CA PHE A 155 11.40 4.44 -8.80
C PHE A 155 12.84 4.52 -9.31
N ASN A 156 13.48 5.65 -9.04
CA ASN A 156 14.85 5.93 -9.48
C ASN A 156 15.90 5.13 -8.70
N ASP A 157 15.59 4.73 -7.46
CA ASP A 157 16.45 3.88 -6.64
C ASP A 157 16.04 2.40 -6.81
N PRO A 158 16.90 1.53 -7.38
CA PRO A 158 16.60 0.11 -7.55
C PRO A 158 16.50 -0.67 -6.22
N LEU A 159 16.92 -0.08 -5.09
CA LEU A 159 16.78 -0.65 -3.76
C LEU A 159 15.39 -0.40 -3.15
N ASP A 160 14.54 0.37 -3.84
CA ASP A 160 13.21 0.78 -3.39
C ASP A 160 12.13 0.16 -4.31
N THR A 161 11.09 -0.51 -3.82
CA THR A 161 10.78 -0.89 -2.42
C THR A 161 11.26 -2.31 -2.10
N LEU A 162 11.34 -2.64 -0.80
CA LEU A 162 11.67 -3.99 -0.35
C LEU A 162 10.67 -5.06 -0.80
N LEU A 163 9.42 -4.68 -1.10
CA LEU A 163 8.40 -5.61 -1.58
C LEU A 163 8.84 -6.31 -2.87
N ASN A 164 9.46 -5.57 -3.80
CA ASN A 164 9.97 -6.15 -5.06
C ASN A 164 11.07 -7.17 -4.79
N TRP A 165 11.95 -6.88 -3.83
CA TRP A 165 13.00 -7.79 -3.40
C TRP A 165 12.42 -9.04 -2.71
N ARG A 166 11.46 -8.89 -1.78
CA ARG A 166 10.80 -10.01 -1.08
C ARG A 166 10.20 -10.98 -2.09
N ILE A 167 9.36 -10.48 -3.01
CA ILE A 167 8.69 -11.31 -4.01
C ILE A 167 9.72 -12.01 -4.91
N SER A 168 10.75 -11.28 -5.35
CA SER A 168 11.82 -11.87 -6.17
C SER A 168 12.60 -12.96 -5.41
N ASN A 169 12.81 -12.79 -4.11
CA ASN A 169 13.46 -13.78 -3.26
C ASN A 169 12.60 -15.03 -3.04
N GLU A 170 11.29 -14.86 -2.79
CA GLU A 170 10.33 -15.97 -2.71
C GLU A 170 10.34 -16.80 -4.01
N ILE A 171 10.37 -16.14 -5.17
CA ILE A 171 10.42 -16.81 -6.49
C ILE A 171 11.72 -17.60 -6.69
N LYS A 172 12.86 -17.03 -6.29
CA LYS A 172 14.16 -17.73 -6.38
C LYS A 172 14.21 -19.00 -5.53
N ASN A 173 13.42 -19.06 -4.46
CA ASN A 173 13.39 -20.17 -3.50
C ASN A 173 12.22 -21.15 -3.73
N PHE A 174 11.63 -21.17 -4.93
CA PHE A 174 10.53 -22.09 -5.29
C PHE A 174 10.85 -23.57 -5.07
N SER A 175 12.11 -23.99 -5.24
CA SER A 175 12.51 -25.39 -5.08
C SER A 175 12.21 -25.95 -3.68
N GLY A 176 12.08 -25.10 -2.66
CA GLY A 176 11.72 -25.50 -1.30
C GLY A 176 10.22 -25.45 -0.97
N LYS A 177 9.35 -25.18 -1.94
CA LYS A 177 7.91 -24.91 -1.73
C LYS A 177 7.02 -25.88 -2.51
N SER A 178 5.81 -26.12 -2.00
CA SER A 178 4.79 -26.91 -2.72
C SER A 178 4.33 -26.19 -4.00
N LEU A 179 3.65 -26.91 -4.89
CA LEU A 179 3.13 -26.32 -6.13
C LEU A 179 2.09 -25.22 -5.85
N GLU A 180 1.28 -25.41 -4.81
CA GLU A 180 0.27 -24.45 -4.39
C GLU A 180 0.88 -23.16 -3.85
N GLU A 181 1.95 -23.28 -3.06
CA GLU A 181 2.73 -22.14 -2.56
C GLU A 181 3.41 -21.38 -3.69
N GLN A 182 3.99 -22.09 -4.67
CA GLN A 182 4.57 -21.47 -5.86
C GLN A 182 3.51 -20.67 -6.64
N GLU A 183 2.34 -21.27 -6.87
CA GLU A 183 1.23 -20.60 -7.56
C GLU A 183 0.69 -19.42 -6.76
N PHE A 184 0.58 -19.52 -5.43
CA PHE A 184 0.21 -18.40 -4.55
C PHE A 184 1.16 -17.22 -4.74
N ILE A 185 2.48 -17.46 -4.71
CA ILE A 185 3.49 -16.41 -4.89
C ILE A 185 3.40 -15.77 -6.29
N LEU A 186 3.16 -16.57 -7.34
CA LEU A 186 2.99 -16.06 -8.70
C LEU A 186 1.76 -15.16 -8.83
N GLN A 187 0.64 -15.55 -8.24
CA GLN A 187 -0.58 -14.73 -8.25
C GLN A 187 -0.46 -13.50 -7.36
N LEU A 188 0.22 -13.63 -6.21
CA LEU A 188 0.54 -12.49 -5.35
C LEU A 188 1.39 -11.46 -6.10
N LYS A 189 2.43 -11.90 -6.84
CA LYS A 189 3.22 -11.03 -7.71
C LYS A 189 2.34 -10.29 -8.71
N LYS A 190 1.37 -10.97 -9.35
CA LYS A 190 0.44 -10.31 -10.27
C LYS A 190 -0.46 -9.30 -9.55
N ALA A 191 -0.91 -9.62 -8.35
CA ALA A 191 -1.73 -8.72 -7.55
C ALA A 191 -0.97 -7.45 -7.15
N THR A 192 0.34 -7.53 -6.87
CA THR A 192 1.15 -6.35 -6.52
C THR A 192 1.36 -5.39 -7.70
N GLU A 193 1.15 -5.82 -8.94
CA GLU A 193 1.15 -4.96 -10.13
C GLU A 193 0.10 -3.82 -10.05
N HIS A 194 -0.94 -4.01 -9.23
CA HIS A 194 -2.00 -3.05 -9.00
C HIS A 194 -1.68 -2.03 -7.90
N ILE A 195 -0.52 -2.16 -7.25
CA ILE A 195 -0.02 -1.16 -6.31
C ILE A 195 0.56 0.00 -7.13
N LYS A 196 0.07 1.21 -6.85
CA LYS A 196 0.54 2.45 -7.45
C LYS A 196 0.82 3.44 -6.34
N MET A 197 1.90 4.20 -6.48
CA MET A 197 2.33 5.11 -5.44
C MET A 197 2.80 6.44 -6.01
N ARG A 198 2.83 7.43 -5.13
CA ARG A 198 3.45 8.72 -5.37
C ARG A 198 4.26 9.16 -4.16
N CYS A 199 5.53 9.46 -4.39
CA CYS A 199 6.42 10.05 -3.40
C CYS A 199 6.11 11.54 -3.23
N LEU A 200 5.92 11.93 -2.00
CA LEU A 200 5.62 13.28 -1.55
C LEU A 200 6.56 13.64 -0.41
N ILE A 201 6.72 14.92 -0.13
CA ILE A 201 7.46 15.41 1.03
C ILE A 201 6.47 16.10 1.95
N GLY A 202 6.39 15.66 3.20
CA GLY A 202 5.49 16.27 4.18
C GLY A 202 6.01 17.63 4.63
N ALA A 203 5.15 18.65 4.66
CA ALA A 203 5.45 19.99 5.15
C ALA A 203 5.54 20.09 6.69
N LYS A 204 5.74 18.96 7.38
CA LYS A 204 5.97 18.89 8.82
C LYS A 204 7.12 17.95 9.10
N LYS A 205 8.03 18.39 9.96
CA LYS A 205 9.16 17.58 10.46
C LYS A 205 9.12 17.53 11.98
N LYS A 206 9.46 16.37 12.56
CA LYS A 206 9.69 16.26 14.00
C LYS A 206 11.06 16.83 14.35
N ALA A 207 11.10 17.73 15.32
CA ALA A 207 12.31 18.24 15.93
C ALA A 207 12.17 18.08 17.46
N GLY A 208 12.67 16.97 17.99
CA GLY A 208 12.33 16.51 19.34
C GLY A 208 10.83 16.17 19.43
N ASP A 209 10.16 16.68 20.47
CA ASP A 209 8.72 16.47 20.69
C ASP A 209 7.83 17.43 19.89
N ASN A 210 8.41 18.46 19.25
CA ASN A 210 7.66 19.47 18.52
C ASN A 210 7.58 19.15 17.02
N LEU A 211 6.44 19.50 16.42
CA LEU A 211 6.25 19.52 14.97
C LEU A 211 6.51 20.93 14.45
N THR A 212 7.43 21.06 13.50
CA THR A 212 7.74 22.32 12.82
C THR A 212 7.25 22.27 11.38
N ASP A 213 6.63 23.35 10.94
CA ASP A 213 6.27 23.52 9.54
C ASP A 213 7.54 23.65 8.68
N VAL A 214 7.48 23.09 7.48
CA VAL A 214 8.56 23.08 6.49
C VAL A 214 8.04 23.76 5.23
N TYR A 215 8.73 24.81 4.80
CA TYR A 215 8.41 25.54 3.59
C TYR A 215 9.30 25.10 2.42
N VAL A 216 9.05 25.60 1.21
CA VAL A 216 9.77 25.15 0.00
C VAL A 216 11.26 25.50 0.06
N GLU A 217 11.60 26.60 0.72
CA GLU A 217 12.96 27.09 0.97
C GLU A 217 13.76 26.22 1.97
N ASP A 218 13.05 25.50 2.85
CA ASP A 218 13.65 24.59 3.83
C ASP A 218 13.97 23.22 3.22
N LEU A 219 13.37 22.91 2.06
CA LEU A 219 13.53 21.63 1.38
C LEU A 219 14.99 21.45 0.89
N PRO A 220 15.59 20.25 1.07
CA PRO A 220 16.93 19.96 0.58
C PRO A 220 17.14 20.33 -0.88
N VAL A 221 18.16 21.15 -1.16
CA VAL A 221 18.52 21.58 -2.52
C VAL A 221 18.79 20.40 -3.46
N LEU A 222 19.30 19.29 -2.92
CA LEU A 222 19.51 18.03 -3.64
C LEU A 222 18.24 17.54 -4.36
N MET A 223 17.05 17.77 -3.80
CA MET A 223 15.80 17.34 -4.45
C MET A 223 15.50 18.11 -5.74
N TRP A 224 15.91 19.38 -5.82
CA TRP A 224 15.83 20.14 -7.06
C TRP A 224 16.76 19.58 -8.14
N SER A 225 17.94 19.11 -7.74
CA SER A 225 18.90 18.46 -8.64
C SER A 225 18.38 17.11 -9.14
N HIS A 226 17.91 16.25 -8.24
CA HIS A 226 17.52 14.87 -8.57
C HIS A 226 16.14 14.76 -9.22
N TYR A 227 15.14 15.48 -8.70
CA TYR A 227 13.74 15.23 -9.05
C TYR A 227 13.09 16.34 -9.87
N ALA A 228 13.65 17.56 -9.85
CA ALA A 228 13.19 18.67 -10.70
C ALA A 228 14.10 18.91 -11.91
N ASN A 229 14.52 17.84 -12.59
CA ASN A 229 15.28 17.90 -13.85
C ASN A 229 16.49 18.86 -13.76
N SER A 230 17.34 18.68 -12.75
CA SER A 230 18.51 19.54 -12.53
C SER A 230 18.16 21.03 -12.45
N HIS A 231 17.16 21.37 -11.63
CA HIS A 231 16.58 22.72 -11.43
C HIS A 231 15.82 23.33 -12.63
N LYS A 232 15.55 22.58 -13.70
CA LYS A 232 14.74 23.06 -14.84
C LYS A 232 13.24 22.77 -14.67
N GLY A 233 12.90 21.85 -13.78
CA GLY A 233 11.55 21.42 -13.49
C GLY A 233 10.86 22.29 -12.45
N MET A 234 9.96 21.67 -11.68
CA MET A 234 9.12 22.34 -10.70
C MET A 234 8.91 21.50 -9.44
N CYS A 235 8.43 22.15 -8.39
CA CYS A 235 7.88 21.53 -7.19
C CYS A 235 6.42 21.97 -7.05
N VAL A 236 5.51 21.00 -6.94
CA VAL A 236 4.07 21.25 -6.78
C VAL A 236 3.70 21.03 -5.32
N LYS A 237 3.02 22.02 -4.74
CA LYS A 237 2.49 21.98 -3.38
C LYS A 237 1.01 21.61 -3.42
N TYR A 238 0.68 20.54 -2.71
CA TYR A 238 -0.66 20.01 -2.58
C TYR A 238 -1.18 20.15 -1.15
N ARG A 239 -2.50 20.27 -1.03
CA ARG A 239 -3.27 20.11 0.20
C ARG A 239 -4.50 19.27 -0.09
N PHE A 240 -4.46 17.99 0.29
CA PHE A 240 -5.56 17.06 0.03
C PHE A 240 -6.66 17.22 1.08
N LYS A 241 -7.92 17.15 0.63
CA LYS A 241 -9.08 17.06 1.51
C LYS A 241 -9.24 15.63 2.01
N LYS A 242 -9.92 15.44 3.14
CA LYS A 242 -10.09 14.10 3.75
C LYS A 242 -10.83 13.12 2.82
N ASP A 243 -11.82 13.62 2.08
CA ASP A 243 -12.64 12.85 1.13
C ASP A 243 -11.89 12.43 -0.15
N PHE A 244 -10.68 12.95 -0.39
CA PHE A 244 -9.80 12.45 -1.44
C PHE A 244 -9.32 11.02 -1.15
N PHE A 245 -9.16 10.66 0.12
CA PHE A 245 -8.63 9.36 0.53
C PHE A 245 -9.71 8.28 0.58
N LYS A 246 -9.31 7.04 0.31
CA LYS A 246 -10.15 5.85 0.40
C LYS A 246 -9.66 5.03 1.60
N GLU A 247 -10.25 5.29 2.75
CA GLU A 247 -9.99 4.55 3.98
C GLU A 247 -10.51 3.11 3.88
N TYR A 248 -9.94 2.20 4.68
CA TYR A 248 -10.41 0.82 4.74
C TYR A 248 -11.87 0.75 5.20
N MET A 249 -12.68 0.01 4.45
CA MET A 249 -14.04 -0.38 4.81
C MET A 249 -14.28 -1.83 4.38
N VAL A 250 -15.05 -2.58 5.16
CA VAL A 250 -15.45 -3.95 4.81
C VAL A 250 -16.16 -3.94 3.46
N GLY A 251 -15.73 -4.81 2.55
CA GLY A 251 -16.26 -4.89 1.18
C GLY A 251 -15.70 -3.86 0.20
N SER A 252 -14.87 -2.91 0.65
CA SER A 252 -14.14 -2.03 -0.27
C SER A 252 -13.10 -2.82 -1.06
N LYS A 253 -12.91 -2.45 -2.32
CA LYS A 253 -11.88 -3.01 -3.20
C LYS A 253 -10.69 -2.11 -3.40
N GLU A 254 -10.76 -0.88 -2.90
CA GLU A 254 -9.74 0.13 -3.11
C GLU A 254 -9.25 0.69 -1.78
N LEU A 255 -7.98 1.09 -1.78
CA LEU A 255 -7.32 1.84 -0.71
C LEU A 255 -6.58 3.01 -1.34
N LEU A 256 -6.66 4.17 -0.70
CA LEU A 256 -5.90 5.37 -1.07
C LEU A 256 -5.58 6.17 0.20
N PHE A 257 -4.32 6.21 0.59
CA PHE A 257 -3.88 6.84 1.84
C PHE A 257 -2.43 7.32 1.74
N ILE A 258 -1.98 8.16 2.67
CA ILE A 258 -0.59 8.62 2.75
C ILE A 258 0.06 8.13 4.05
N CYS A 259 1.17 7.40 3.94
CA CYS A 259 1.97 6.97 5.09
C CYS A 259 3.38 7.57 5.07
N PRO A 260 3.99 7.83 6.24
CA PRO A 260 5.39 8.20 6.31
C PRO A 260 6.31 7.04 5.93
N VAL A 261 7.42 7.35 5.28
CA VAL A 261 8.53 6.40 5.10
C VAL A 261 9.20 6.15 6.44
N ILE A 262 9.59 4.90 6.67
CA ILE A 262 10.35 4.42 7.82
C ILE A 262 11.81 4.27 7.38
N TYR A 263 12.69 5.07 7.97
CA TYR A 263 14.10 5.08 7.60
C TYR A 263 14.91 4.17 8.53
N GLU A 264 15.69 3.26 7.95
CA GLU A 264 16.50 2.29 8.70
C GLU A 264 17.97 2.29 8.23
N GLU A 265 18.91 2.17 9.17
CA GLU A 265 20.35 2.03 8.86
C GLU A 265 20.70 0.63 8.35
N LYS A 266 20.06 -0.38 8.94
CA LYS A 266 20.24 -1.78 8.59
C LYS A 266 18.87 -2.38 8.37
N ILE A 267 18.47 -2.40 7.11
CA ILE A 267 17.29 -3.13 6.68
C ILE A 267 17.60 -4.62 6.90
N GLN A 268 17.08 -5.18 7.98
CA GLN A 268 17.24 -6.60 8.25
C GLN A 268 16.41 -7.37 7.22
N GLN A 269 17.04 -8.34 6.54
CA GLN A 269 16.29 -9.35 5.80
C GLN A 269 15.31 -9.96 6.79
N ALA A 270 14.01 -9.87 6.51
CA ALA A 270 12.94 -10.25 7.42
C ALA A 270 13.00 -11.76 7.77
N GLY A 271 13.87 -12.12 8.70
CA GLY A 271 13.87 -13.40 9.41
C GLY A 271 12.92 -13.37 10.60
N ASN A 272 12.35 -12.20 10.93
CA ASN A 272 11.30 -12.06 11.92
C ASN A 272 9.95 -11.90 11.20
N GLN A 273 9.02 -12.80 11.53
CA GLN A 273 7.59 -12.75 11.20
C GLN A 273 6.88 -11.43 11.60
N LYS A 274 7.60 -10.46 12.19
CA LYS A 274 7.09 -9.15 12.63
C LYS A 274 7.03 -8.08 11.53
N LEU A 275 7.68 -8.28 10.37
CA LEU A 275 7.62 -7.31 9.26
C LEU A 275 6.50 -7.67 8.28
N LEU A 276 5.36 -7.02 8.49
CA LEU A 276 4.16 -7.09 7.66
C LEU A 276 4.48 -6.66 6.21
N MET A 277 3.91 -7.36 5.22
CA MET A 277 4.19 -7.11 3.79
C MET A 277 3.88 -5.66 3.36
N GLY A 278 2.87 -5.01 3.94
CA GLY A 278 2.58 -3.59 3.69
C GLY A 278 3.72 -2.65 4.12
N ASN A 279 4.44 -2.96 5.20
CA ASN A 279 5.54 -2.12 5.70
C ASN A 279 6.72 -2.08 4.73
N GLU A 280 6.87 -3.09 3.88
CA GLU A 280 7.96 -3.16 2.91
C GLU A 280 7.85 -2.12 1.80
N LEU A 281 6.67 -1.53 1.63
CA LEU A 281 6.43 -0.37 0.79
C LEU A 281 6.83 0.94 1.48
N LEU A 282 7.16 0.94 2.76
CA LEU A 282 7.46 2.14 3.55
C LEU A 282 8.90 2.19 4.02
N ILE A 283 9.65 1.09 4.00
CA ILE A 283 11.03 1.06 4.48
C ILE A 283 11.98 1.59 3.41
N LYS A 284 12.89 2.50 3.80
CA LYS A 284 13.90 3.09 2.93
C LYS A 284 15.24 3.22 3.69
N SER A 285 16.36 3.23 2.97
CA SER A 285 17.67 3.49 3.59
C SER A 285 17.68 4.85 4.28
N LYS A 286 18.30 4.92 5.47
CA LYS A 286 18.52 6.17 6.21
C LYS A 286 19.34 7.20 5.44
N ASP A 287 20.08 6.79 4.40
CA ASP A 287 20.76 7.72 3.48
C ASP A 287 19.79 8.73 2.86
N TRP A 288 18.51 8.37 2.73
CA TRP A 288 17.44 9.20 2.16
C TRP A 288 16.57 9.91 3.22
N GLU A 289 16.92 9.82 4.52
CA GLU A 289 16.12 10.38 5.63
C GLU A 289 15.89 11.89 5.49
N TYR A 290 16.83 12.60 4.85
CA TYR A 290 16.73 14.04 4.62
C TYR A 290 15.52 14.43 3.75
N GLU A 291 14.97 13.52 2.94
CA GLU A 291 13.82 13.80 2.08
C GLU A 291 12.50 13.97 2.86
N ASN A 292 12.40 13.41 4.08
CA ASN A 292 11.14 13.35 4.85
C ASN A 292 9.96 12.84 3.99
N GLU A 293 10.22 11.78 3.23
CA GLU A 293 9.30 11.23 2.25
C GLU A 293 8.03 10.68 2.94
N LYS A 294 6.90 10.92 2.29
CA LYS A 294 5.61 10.30 2.51
C LYS A 294 5.18 9.61 1.22
N ARG A 295 4.57 8.44 1.32
CA ARG A 295 4.06 7.68 0.17
C ARG A 295 2.55 7.76 0.15
N MET A 296 2.01 8.40 -0.89
CA MET A 296 0.62 8.18 -1.27
C MET A 296 0.54 6.81 -1.92
N ILE A 297 -0.23 5.91 -1.34
CA ILE A 297 -0.38 4.52 -1.78
C ILE A 297 -1.79 4.33 -2.27
N PHE A 298 -1.92 3.82 -3.49
CA PHE A 298 -3.17 3.37 -4.09
C PHE A 298 -3.07 1.88 -4.38
N TYR A 299 -4.10 1.14 -3.96
CA TYR A 299 -4.26 -0.25 -4.33
C TYR A 299 -5.72 -0.49 -4.72
N SER A 300 -5.93 -1.15 -5.85
CA SER A 300 -7.25 -1.62 -6.30
C SER A 300 -7.17 -3.13 -6.51
N MET A 301 -8.03 -3.88 -5.83
CA MET A 301 -8.13 -5.32 -6.07
C MET A 301 -8.54 -5.58 -7.53
N PRO A 302 -7.86 -6.48 -8.25
CA PRO A 302 -8.32 -6.95 -9.55
C PRO A 302 -9.65 -7.71 -9.42
N ASP A 303 -10.37 -7.89 -10.53
CA ASP A 303 -11.59 -8.72 -10.52
C ASP A 303 -11.24 -10.22 -10.39
N ALA A 304 -12.23 -11.02 -9.97
CA ALA A 304 -12.04 -12.44 -9.64
C ALA A 304 -11.68 -13.32 -10.86
N SER A 305 -11.91 -12.85 -12.09
CA SER A 305 -11.45 -13.55 -13.30
C SER A 305 -9.92 -13.53 -13.46
N GLY A 306 -9.22 -12.74 -12.64
CA GLY A 306 -7.79 -12.49 -12.79
C GLY A 306 -7.48 -11.62 -14.00
N ASP A 307 -8.50 -11.17 -14.73
CA ASP A 307 -8.33 -10.20 -15.80
C ASP A 307 -7.93 -8.88 -15.17
N ILE A 308 -6.77 -8.39 -15.61
CA ILE A 308 -6.45 -6.99 -15.51
C ILE A 308 -7.60 -6.29 -16.24
N LYS A 309 -8.49 -5.59 -15.51
CA LYS A 309 -9.24 -4.54 -16.20
C LYS A 309 -8.18 -3.69 -16.86
N SER A 310 -8.18 -3.68 -18.19
CA SER A 310 -7.36 -2.83 -19.06
C SER A 310 -7.44 -1.33 -18.69
N ASN A 311 -8.26 -0.97 -17.71
CA ASN A 311 -8.53 0.35 -17.20
C ASN A 311 -7.65 0.78 -16.01
N VAL A 312 -6.85 -0.10 -15.38
CA VAL A 312 -5.80 0.41 -14.46
C VAL A 312 -4.60 0.79 -15.31
N SER A 313 -4.63 2.03 -15.82
CA SER A 313 -3.49 2.66 -16.49
C SER A 313 -2.20 2.36 -15.73
N GLU A 314 -1.11 2.07 -16.43
CA GLU A 314 0.22 1.92 -15.84
C GLU A 314 0.57 3.12 -14.94
N PHE A 315 0.07 4.29 -15.33
CA PHE A 315 0.11 5.55 -14.61
C PHE A 315 -1.31 6.06 -14.38
N PRO A 316 -2.02 5.64 -13.31
CA PRO A 316 -3.34 6.17 -13.05
C PRO A 316 -3.22 7.65 -12.65
N MET A 317 -4.16 8.45 -13.14
CA MET A 317 -4.32 9.85 -12.77
C MET A 317 -5.55 9.96 -11.88
N LEU A 318 -5.35 10.45 -10.65
CA LEU A 318 -6.44 10.66 -9.71
C LEU A 318 -6.86 12.12 -9.74
N ASP A 319 -8.16 12.38 -9.86
CA ASP A 319 -8.72 13.72 -9.74
C ASP A 319 -8.48 14.27 -8.34
N CYS A 320 -7.82 15.42 -8.26
CA CYS A 320 -7.46 16.12 -7.03
C CYS A 320 -7.83 17.61 -7.11
N LYS A 321 -9.00 17.91 -7.69
CA LYS A 321 -9.49 19.28 -7.87
C LYS A 321 -9.43 20.11 -6.58
N GLY A 322 -8.81 21.29 -6.68
CA GLY A 322 -8.57 22.21 -5.57
C GLY A 322 -7.48 21.76 -4.60
N ALA A 323 -6.76 20.66 -4.86
CA ALA A 323 -5.66 20.22 -4.01
C ALA A 323 -4.35 20.93 -4.35
N ILE A 324 -4.11 21.30 -5.61
CA ILE A 324 -2.90 22.05 -6.00
C ILE A 324 -3.01 23.48 -5.45
N GLN A 325 -2.10 23.87 -4.57
CA GLN A 325 -2.10 25.20 -3.93
C GLN A 325 -1.08 26.15 -4.56
N SER A 326 0.09 25.62 -4.89
CA SER A 326 1.19 26.43 -5.43
C SER A 326 2.13 25.60 -6.30
N ILE A 327 2.77 26.25 -7.26
CA ILE A 327 3.79 25.66 -8.10
C ILE A 327 5.04 26.53 -8.01
N TYR A 328 6.18 25.90 -7.74
CA TYR A 328 7.48 26.53 -7.64
C TYR A 328 8.36 26.05 -8.78
N LEU A 329 8.71 26.94 -9.70
CA LEU A 329 9.58 26.65 -10.84
C LEU A 329 11.04 26.73 -10.40
N GLY A 330 11.87 25.79 -10.87
CA GLY A 330 13.29 25.76 -10.53
C GLY A 330 14.06 26.97 -11.08
N VAL A 331 15.21 27.26 -10.47
CA VAL A 331 16.02 28.44 -10.82
C VAL A 331 16.55 28.43 -12.27
N LYS A 332 16.63 27.25 -12.90
CA LYS A 332 17.04 27.10 -14.31
C LYS A 332 15.85 26.88 -15.25
N CYS A 333 14.62 27.08 -14.77
CA CYS A 333 13.42 26.95 -15.58
C CYS A 333 13.40 28.03 -16.69
N SER A 334 13.12 27.60 -17.93
CA SER A 334 13.13 28.47 -19.10
C SER A 334 11.85 29.31 -19.17
N ASP A 335 11.90 30.47 -19.83
CA ASP A 335 10.70 31.31 -20.00
C ASP A 335 9.61 30.60 -20.84
N ALA A 336 10.00 29.66 -21.70
CA ALA A 336 9.05 28.82 -22.43
C ALA A 336 8.30 27.88 -21.48
N ASP A 337 9.02 27.23 -20.55
CA ASP A 337 8.43 26.36 -19.54
C ASP A 337 7.56 27.14 -18.54
N VAL A 338 7.98 28.35 -18.16
CA VAL A 338 7.19 29.27 -17.34
C VAL A 338 5.83 29.52 -18.00
N ARG A 339 5.83 29.93 -19.28
CA ARG A 339 4.59 30.16 -20.04
C ARG A 339 3.72 28.90 -20.19
N LEU A 340 4.33 27.72 -20.32
CA LEU A 340 3.59 26.46 -20.36
C LEU A 340 2.86 26.20 -19.05
N VAL A 341 3.51 26.42 -17.90
CA VAL A 341 2.91 26.24 -16.59
C VAL A 341 1.85 27.30 -16.30
N GLU A 342 2.10 28.57 -16.63
CA GLU A 342 1.11 29.65 -16.53
C GLU A 342 -0.17 29.30 -17.32
N LYS A 343 -0.02 28.84 -18.57
CA LYS A 343 -1.14 28.41 -19.39
C LYS A 343 -1.89 27.21 -18.79
N ALA A 344 -1.18 26.26 -18.19
CA ALA A 344 -1.78 25.08 -17.57
C ALA A 344 -2.59 25.44 -16.30
N ILE A 345 -2.10 26.42 -15.53
CA ILE A 345 -2.83 26.98 -14.39
C ILE A 345 -4.12 27.63 -14.89
N GLY A 346 -4.04 28.55 -15.86
CA GLY A 346 -5.21 29.28 -16.37
C GLY A 346 -5.87 30.11 -15.27
N ASP A 347 -7.20 30.05 -15.16
CA ASP A 347 -7.97 30.84 -14.18
C ASP A 347 -8.09 30.17 -12.79
N LYS A 348 -7.32 29.11 -12.53
CA LYS A 348 -7.36 28.39 -11.25
C LYS A 348 -6.65 29.18 -10.14
N ASP A 349 -7.09 29.00 -8.90
CA ASP A 349 -6.46 29.57 -7.70
C ASP A 349 -5.19 28.78 -7.31
N ILE A 350 -4.17 28.83 -8.17
CA ILE A 350 -2.86 28.19 -7.97
C ILE A 350 -1.80 29.26 -8.04
N GLN A 351 -1.06 29.45 -6.95
CA GLN A 351 0.00 30.46 -6.89
C GLN A 351 1.24 29.98 -7.67
N LEU A 352 1.83 30.85 -8.48
CA LEU A 352 3.03 30.55 -9.26
C LEU A 352 4.25 31.32 -8.75
N PHE A 353 5.32 30.58 -8.49
CA PHE A 353 6.60 31.10 -8.03
C PHE A 353 7.74 30.62 -8.92
N LYS A 354 8.82 31.39 -8.98
CA LYS A 354 10.12 30.96 -9.51
C LYS A 354 11.16 31.04 -8.40
N MET A 355 11.94 29.98 -8.24
CA MET A 355 13.01 29.94 -7.26
C MET A 355 14.20 30.78 -7.74
N GLU A 356 14.81 31.52 -6.83
CA GLU A 356 16.04 32.26 -7.04
C GLU A 356 17.10 31.89 -6.00
N ILE A 357 18.37 32.11 -6.31
CA ILE A 357 19.45 31.97 -5.33
C ILE A 357 19.27 33.06 -4.28
N ASP A 358 19.28 32.67 -3.00
CA ASP A 358 19.20 33.66 -1.93
C ASP A 358 20.54 34.41 -1.81
N SER A 359 20.53 35.71 -2.07
CA SER A 359 21.71 36.58 -1.97
C SER A 359 22.30 36.62 -0.56
N ASN A 360 21.48 36.45 0.47
CA ASN A 360 21.94 36.43 1.87
C ASN A 360 22.46 35.06 2.30
N ASN A 361 22.06 34.00 1.58
CA ASN A 361 22.50 32.64 1.81
C ASN A 361 22.69 31.92 0.47
N PRO A 362 23.85 32.09 -0.21
CA PRO A 362 24.04 31.71 -1.61
C PRO A 362 24.01 30.20 -1.88
N THR A 363 23.86 29.38 -0.83
CA THR A 363 23.67 27.93 -0.92
C THR A 363 22.20 27.51 -0.79
N ARG A 364 21.28 28.48 -0.69
CA ARG A 364 19.84 28.29 -0.53
C ARG A 364 19.06 28.96 -1.65
N LEU A 365 17.80 28.53 -1.78
CA LEU A 365 16.85 29.07 -2.73
C LEU A 365 15.71 29.76 -1.99
N LYS A 366 15.18 30.82 -2.57
CA LYS A 366 13.97 31.51 -2.10
C LYS A 366 12.93 31.60 -3.23
N PRO A 367 11.63 31.46 -2.93
CA PRO A 367 10.59 31.63 -3.94
C PRO A 367 10.28 33.11 -4.21
N ILE A 368 10.20 33.50 -5.47
CA ILE A 368 9.69 34.81 -5.91
C ILE A 368 8.37 34.59 -6.64
N ARG A 369 7.32 35.31 -6.22
CA ARG A 369 6.00 35.22 -6.84
C ARG A 369 6.03 35.88 -8.23
N ILE A 370 5.55 35.16 -9.24
CA ILE A 370 5.53 35.63 -10.63
C ILE A 370 4.14 35.59 -11.29
N GLY A 371 3.11 35.15 -10.54
CA GLY A 371 1.71 35.11 -10.94
C GLY A 371 0.77 35.36 -9.77
#